data_AF-A0A2D6MA26-F1
#
_entry.id   AF-A0A2D6MA26-F1
#
_cell.length_a   1.000
_cell.length_b   1.000
_cell.length_c   1.000
_cell.angle_alpha   90.00
_cell.angle_beta   90.00
_cell.angle_gamma   90.00
#
_symmetry.space_group_name_H-M   'P 1'
#
loop_
_entity.id
_entity.type
_entity.pdbx_description
1 polymer ?
#
loop_
_entity_poly.entity_id
_entity_poly.type
_entity_poly.pdbx_seq_one_letter_code
_entity_poly.pdbx_strand_id
1 'polypeptide(L)' 'MKNPVSDDPKKQEEEWSQFTDMVWNEIRTLRGGNWMNVVQSAKASKRDHGSPDSYNATVGFRVVRNKPKGKK' A
#
# COMPACT_ATOMS: atom_id res chain seq x y z
N MET A 1 -19.02 33.35 4.19
CA MET A 1 -17.82 32.64 3.69
C MET A 1 -18.34 31.54 2.79
N LYS A 2 -17.95 31.48 1.51
CA LYS A 2 -18.35 30.37 0.64
C LYS A 2 -17.62 29.12 1.12
N ASN A 3 -18.37 28.05 1.37
CA ASN A 3 -17.78 26.76 1.71
C ASN A 3 -16.91 26.33 0.51
N PRO A 4 -15.64 25.93 0.68
CA PRO A 4 -14.76 25.59 -0.44
C PRO A 4 -15.11 24.25 -1.10
N VAL A 5 -16.13 23.57 -0.60
CA VAL A 5 -16.70 22.36 -1.20
C VAL A 5 -17.39 22.78 -2.49
N SER A 6 -16.77 22.46 -3.63
CA SER A 6 -17.33 22.67 -4.97
C SER A 6 -18.78 22.18 -5.02
N ASP A 7 -19.75 23.05 -5.29
CA ASP A 7 -21.18 22.68 -5.41
C ASP A 7 -21.47 21.69 -6.56
N ASP A 8 -20.46 21.39 -7.39
CA ASP A 8 -20.52 20.38 -8.44
C ASP A 8 -20.10 18.99 -7.89
N PRO A 9 -21.04 18.05 -7.72
CA PRO A 9 -20.76 16.72 -7.20
C PRO A 9 -19.87 15.88 -8.13
N LYS A 10 -19.90 16.11 -9.45
CA LYS A 10 -19.05 15.35 -10.38
C LYS A 10 -17.58 15.71 -10.21
N LYS A 11 -17.31 17.00 -10.02
CA LYS A 11 -15.96 17.48 -9.76
C LYS A 11 -15.41 16.91 -8.45
N GLN A 12 -16.25 16.78 -7.42
CA GLN A 12 -15.84 16.12 -6.17
C GLN A 12 -15.50 14.65 -6.40
N GLU A 13 -16.33 13.90 -7.13
CA GLU A 13 -16.07 12.49 -7.44
C GLU A 13 -14.76 12.30 -8.23
N GLU A 14 -14.47 13.18 -9.19
CA GLU A 14 -13.21 13.15 -9.94
C GLU A 14 -11.99 13.44 -9.06
N GLU A 15 -12.08 14.46 -8.19
CA GLU A 15 -11.00 14.80 -7.24
C GLU A 15 -10.75 13.66 -6.24
N TRP A 16 -11.82 13.06 -5.70
CA TRP A 16 -11.72 11.89 -4.83
C TRP A 16 -11.11 10.69 -5.55
N SER A 17 -11.51 10.43 -6.80
CA SER A 17 -10.96 9.35 -7.61
C SER A 17 -9.46 9.52 -7.82
N GLN A 18 -9.02 10.70 -8.26
CA GLN A 18 -7.60 11.02 -8.46
C GLN A 18 -6.80 10.89 -7.16
N PHE A 19 -7.35 11.39 -6.04
CA PHE A 19 -6.72 11.24 -4.73
C PHE A 19 -6.58 9.77 -4.33
N THR A 20 -7.62 8.96 -4.53
CA THR A 20 -7.56 7.54 -4.21
C THR A 20 -6.56 6.79 -5.09
N ASP A 21 -6.48 7.08 -6.38
CA ASP A 21 -5.50 6.48 -7.29
C ASP A 21 -4.07 6.84 -6.88
N MET A 22 -3.81 8.09 -6.52
CA MET A 22 -2.51 8.52 -6.00
C MET A 22 -2.12 7.71 -4.75
N VAL A 23 -3.04 7.60 -3.78
CA VAL A 23 -2.78 6.89 -2.51
C VAL A 23 -2.58 5.38 -2.76
N TRP A 24 -3.43 4.75 -3.56
CA TRP A 24 -3.35 3.30 -3.82
C TRP A 24 -2.16 2.91 -4.70
N ASN A 25 -1.70 3.77 -5.60
CA ASN A 25 -0.49 3.54 -6.40
C ASN A 25 0.80 3.58 -5.56
N GLU A 26 0.78 4.29 -4.43
CA GLU A 26 1.95 4.41 -3.56
C GLU A 26 2.04 3.28 -2.53
N ILE A 27 0.91 2.67 -2.16
CA ILE A 27 0.87 1.59 -1.17
C ILE A 27 1.74 0.39 -1.61
N ARG A 28 2.55 -0.12 -0.67
CA ARG A 28 3.40 -1.30 -0.86
C ARG A 28 2.80 -2.52 -0.17
N THR A 29 2.91 -3.68 -0.80
CA THR A 29 2.47 -4.94 -0.21
C THR A 29 3.49 -5.47 0.79
N LEU A 30 3.05 -5.76 2.01
CA LEU A 30 3.80 -6.45 3.07
C LEU A 30 3.34 -7.91 3.17
N ARG A 31 4.25 -8.83 3.49
CA ARG A 31 4.02 -10.28 3.53
C ARG A 31 4.60 -10.90 4.79
N GLY A 32 4.00 -12.00 5.24
CA GLY A 32 4.53 -12.84 6.33
C GLY A 32 4.03 -12.49 7.73
N GLY A 33 3.42 -11.32 7.91
CA GLY A 33 2.95 -10.85 9.22
C GLY A 33 4.09 -10.49 10.18
N ASN A 34 3.72 -10.11 11.39
CA ASN A 34 4.60 -9.76 12.51
C ASN A 34 4.21 -10.52 13.78
N TRP A 35 4.93 -10.30 14.88
CA TRP A 35 4.73 -11.01 16.15
C TRP A 35 3.44 -10.64 16.91
N MET A 36 2.74 -9.58 16.50
CA MET A 36 1.42 -9.19 17.03
C MET A 36 0.26 -9.80 16.23
N ASN A 37 0.53 -10.37 15.05
CA ASN A 37 -0.50 -10.96 14.22
C ASN A 37 -1.02 -12.27 14.82
N VAL A 38 -2.35 -12.37 14.95
CA VAL A 38 -3.02 -13.64 15.32
C VAL A 38 -2.81 -14.71 14.25
N VAL A 39 -2.83 -15.98 14.65
CA VAL A 39 -2.54 -17.13 13.78
C VAL A 39 -3.39 -17.14 12.50
N GLN A 40 -4.66 -16.69 12.55
CA GLN A 40 -5.51 -16.66 11.35
C GLN A 40 -4.99 -15.70 10.26
N SER A 41 -4.17 -14.71 10.63
CA SER A 41 -3.56 -13.74 9.72
C SER A 41 -2.19 -14.17 9.18
N ALA A 42 -1.57 -15.22 9.75
CA ALA A 42 -0.28 -15.78 9.34
C ALA A 42 -0.41 -16.74 8.13
N LYS A 43 -1.12 -16.33 7.08
CA LYS A 43 -1.26 -17.12 5.85
C LYS A 43 -0.22 -16.66 4.82
N ALA A 44 0.40 -17.60 4.12
CA ALA A 44 1.33 -17.27 3.02
C ALA A 44 0.68 -16.40 1.92
N SER A 45 -0.64 -16.54 1.73
CA SER A 45 -1.42 -15.75 0.78
C SER A 45 -1.88 -14.38 1.30
N LYS A 46 -1.72 -14.09 2.60
CA LYS A 46 -2.15 -12.80 3.16
C LYS A 46 -1.29 -11.68 2.57
N ARG A 47 -1.97 -10.62 2.15
CA ARG A 47 -1.38 -9.37 1.65
C ARG A 47 -1.78 -8.27 2.60
N ASP A 48 -0.78 -7.72 3.28
CA ASP A 48 -0.94 -6.51 4.07
C ASP A 48 -0.42 -5.32 3.27
N HIS A 49 -0.76 -4.11 3.70
CA HIS A 49 -0.53 -2.89 2.94
C HIS A 49 0.01 -1.79 3.84
N GLY A 50 1.00 -1.04 3.36
CA GLY A 50 1.55 0.09 4.08
C GLY A 50 2.02 1.18 3.13
N SER A 51 2.04 2.42 3.64
CA SER A 51 2.72 3.52 2.95
C SER A 51 4.23 3.22 2.90
N PRO A 52 4.92 3.55 1.79
CA PRO A 52 6.37 3.39 1.67
C PRO A 52 7.14 4.22 2.71
N ASP A 53 6.54 5.28 3.23
CA ASP A 53 7.15 6.16 4.25
C ASP A 53 6.88 5.68 5.69
N SER A 54 6.14 4.57 5.86
CA SER A 54 5.82 4.04 7.18
C SER A 54 7.01 3.31 7.81
N TYR A 55 7.49 3.82 8.94
CA TYR A 55 8.56 3.22 9.76
C TYR A 55 7.97 2.55 11.01
N ASN A 56 7.44 1.34 10.86
CA ASN A 56 6.92 0.57 12.00
C ASN A 56 7.97 -0.45 12.47
N ALA A 57 8.22 -0.52 13.78
CA ALA A 57 9.17 -1.47 14.38
C ALA A 57 8.85 -2.95 14.10
N THR A 58 7.63 -3.26 13.66
CA THR A 58 7.18 -4.60 13.30
C THR A 58 7.34 -4.92 11.80
N VAL A 59 7.76 -3.94 10.98
CA VAL A 59 7.99 -4.09 9.54
C VAL A 59 9.49 -4.29 9.29
N GLY A 60 9.82 -5.26 8.45
CA GLY A 60 11.20 -5.56 8.06
C GLY A 60 11.33 -5.90 6.58
N PHE A 61 12.54 -6.18 6.14
CA PHE A 61 12.83 -6.54 4.75
C PHE A 61 13.58 -7.87 4.63
N ARG A 62 13.41 -8.53 3.48
CA ARG A 62 14.17 -9.73 3.10
C ARG A 62 14.90 -9.45 1.80
N VAL A 63 16.23 -9.57 1.82
CA VAL A 63 17.05 -9.41 0.62
C VAL A 63 16.83 -10.60 -0.31
N VAL A 64 16.61 -10.32 -1.59
CA VAL A 64 16.51 -11.32 -2.66
C VAL A 64 17.58 -11.05 -3.71
N ARG A 65 18.10 -12.11 -4.33
CA ARG A 65 19.10 -12.01 -5.40
C ARG A 65 18.44 -12.23 -6.75
N ASN A 66 18.78 -11.40 -7.73
CA ASN A 66 18.42 -11.67 -9.11
C ASN A 66 19.17 -12.91 -9.61
N LYS A 67 18.45 -13.84 -10.24
CA LYS A 67 19.09 -14.95 -10.94
C LYS A 67 19.84 -14.37 -12.15
N PRO A 68 21.15 -14.67 -12.33
CA PRO A 68 21.87 -14.21 -13.50
C PRO A 68 21.20 -14.75 -14.76
N LYS A 69 20.93 -13.87 -15.73
CA LYS A 69 20.47 -14.27 -17.06
C LYS A 69 21.66 -14.89 -17.76
N GLY A 70 21.69 -16.21 -17.92
CA GLY A 70 22.69 -16.87 -18.76
C GLY A 70 22.65 -16.27 -20.16
N LYS A 71 23.82 -16.05 -20.78
CA LYS A 71 23.88 -15.71 -22.21
C LYS A 71 23.30 -16.91 -22.97
N LYS A 72 22.33 -16.65 -23.85
CA LYS A 72 21.82 -17.64 -24.80
C LYS A 72 22.90 -18.00 -25.80
#